data_AF-A0A533UNK6-F1
#
_entry.id   AF-A0A533UNK6-F1
#
_cell.length_a   1.000
_cell.length_b   1.000
_cell.length_c   1.000
_cell.angle_alpha   90.00
_cell.angle_beta   90.00
_cell.angle_gamma   90.00
#
_symmetry.space_group_name_H-M   'P 1'
#
loop_
_entity.id
_entity.type
_entity.pdbx_description
1 polymer ?
#
loop_
_entity_poly.entity_id
_entity_poly.type
_entity_poly.pdbx_seq_one_letter_code
_entity_poly.pdbx_strand_id
1 'polypeptide(L)'
;MIYIIYIMQVIQHGGVKTFLDSMYSISHSQSTLLNCKVHLRKMQKFLRESYNCNEEEIFSLINEGKVDVYKLLNQFVIFLDKDNRRPSTIRVCVSVAKNYLKFHGVKIYTEDMKGVVRLPKKRRTKETPLTKEMIVSLLRVLPMKLQTTVLVLCASGMRIGELVHLTIDDIDFQSNPTHIA
;
A
#
# COMPACT_ATOMS: atom_id res chain seq x y z
N MET A 1 9.12 37.08 5.63
CA MET A 1 9.97 35.87 5.69
C MET A 1 9.73 35.03 6.95
N ILE A 2 9.63 35.64 8.14
CA ILE A 2 9.38 34.95 9.43
C ILE A 2 8.02 34.21 9.44
N TYR A 3 6.97 34.79 8.86
CA TYR A 3 5.64 34.17 8.80
C TYR A 3 5.59 32.91 7.91
N ILE A 4 6.38 32.88 6.84
CA ILE A 4 6.50 31.70 5.96
C ILE A 4 7.27 30.58 6.66
N ILE A 5 8.36 30.92 7.37
CA ILE A 5 9.08 29.95 8.20
C ILE A 5 8.16 29.40 9.30
N TYR A 6 7.40 30.25 9.97
CA TYR A 6 6.44 29.84 10.99
C TYR A 6 5.35 28.94 10.41
N ILE A 7 4.79 29.25 9.22
CA ILE A 7 3.83 28.37 8.54
C ILE A 7 4.48 27.04 8.12
N MET A 8 5.71 27.04 7.60
CA MET A 8 6.42 25.80 7.29
C MET A 8 6.70 24.97 8.55
N GLN A 9 6.99 25.62 9.68
CA GLN A 9 7.23 24.98 10.97
C GLN A 9 5.92 24.48 11.62
N VAL A 10 4.81 25.19 11.46
CA VAL A 10 3.47 24.76 11.90
C VAL A 10 2.93 23.61 11.03
N ILE A 11 3.21 23.60 9.72
CA ILE A 11 2.90 22.47 8.83
C ILE A 11 3.76 21.24 9.18
N GLN A 12 4.96 21.41 9.75
CA GLN A 12 5.79 20.30 10.22
C GLN A 12 5.20 19.55 11.43
N HIS A 13 4.25 20.15 12.17
CA HIS A 13 3.65 19.60 13.39
C HIS A 13 2.27 18.98 13.19
N GLY A 14 1.81 18.85 11.94
CA GLY A 14 0.70 17.99 11.62
C GLY A 14 1.09 16.53 11.85
N GLY A 15 0.74 15.94 12.99
CA GLY A 15 1.05 14.55 13.29
C GLY A 15 0.43 13.55 12.31
N VAL A 16 0.47 12.25 12.65
CA VAL A 16 -0.04 11.12 11.85
C VAL A 16 -1.40 11.41 11.17
N LYS A 17 -2.30 12.13 11.83
CA LYS A 17 -3.61 12.51 11.28
C LYS A 17 -3.51 13.33 9.98
N THR A 18 -2.69 14.38 9.95
CA THR A 18 -2.61 15.26 8.78
C THR A 18 -1.95 14.58 7.57
N PHE A 19 -0.97 13.70 7.84
CA PHE A 19 -0.42 12.83 6.80
C PHE A 19 -1.49 11.90 6.23
N LEU A 20 -2.30 11.29 7.09
CA LEU A 20 -3.40 10.42 6.66
C LEU A 20 -4.43 11.22 5.84
N ASP A 21 -4.78 12.43 6.25
CA ASP A 21 -5.68 13.31 5.48
C ASP A 21 -5.11 13.63 4.09
N SER A 22 -3.80 13.89 3.99
CA SER A 22 -3.11 14.06 2.70
C SER A 22 -3.09 12.79 1.84
N MET A 23 -3.03 11.61 2.44
CA MET A 23 -3.11 10.35 1.69
C MET A 23 -4.55 10.08 1.22
N TYR A 24 -5.54 10.51 1.99
CA TYR A 24 -6.94 10.40 1.60
C TYR A 24 -7.28 11.32 0.44
N SER A 25 -6.82 12.57 0.46
CA SER A 25 -7.11 13.53 -0.63
C SER A 25 -6.62 13.04 -1.99
N ILE A 26 -5.57 12.21 -2.02
CA ILE A 26 -5.05 11.61 -3.25
C ILE A 26 -5.85 10.35 -3.63
N SER A 27 -6.13 9.47 -2.67
CA SER A 27 -6.65 8.12 -2.96
C SER A 27 -8.16 7.97 -2.88
N HIS A 28 -8.84 8.85 -2.15
CA HIS A 28 -10.25 8.75 -1.76
C HIS A 28 -10.66 7.36 -1.22
N SER A 29 -9.70 6.63 -0.61
CA SER A 29 -9.87 5.24 -0.21
C SER A 29 -9.63 5.04 1.28
N GLN A 30 -10.68 4.60 1.99
CA GLN A 30 -10.59 4.23 3.40
C GLN A 30 -9.65 3.02 3.63
N SER A 31 -9.60 2.09 2.69
CA SER A 31 -8.67 0.96 2.76
C SER A 31 -7.21 1.41 2.71
N THR A 32 -6.89 2.38 1.84
CA THR A 32 -5.54 2.95 1.75
C THR A 32 -5.15 3.64 3.06
N LEU A 33 -6.06 4.43 3.63
CA LEU A 33 -5.88 5.07 4.95
C LEU A 33 -5.57 4.06 6.05
N LEU A 34 -6.39 3.02 6.18
CA LEU A 34 -6.20 1.97 7.18
C LEU A 34 -4.86 1.26 6.99
N ASN A 35 -4.48 0.99 5.74
CA ASN A 35 -3.21 0.35 5.42
C ASN A 35 -2.02 1.25 5.82
N CYS A 36 -2.06 2.53 5.45
CA CYS A 36 -1.07 3.52 5.87
C CYS A 36 -0.95 3.58 7.40
N LYS A 37 -2.08 3.63 8.11
CA LYS A 37 -2.12 3.66 9.58
C LYS A 37 -1.48 2.42 10.20
N VAL A 38 -1.77 1.23 9.68
CA VAL A 38 -1.16 -0.03 10.15
C VAL A 38 0.35 -0.05 9.92
N HIS A 39 0.80 0.44 8.77
CA HIS A 39 2.22 0.51 8.46
C HIS A 39 2.98 1.56 9.27
N LEU A 40 2.38 2.72 9.54
CA LEU A 40 2.96 3.73 10.44
C LEU A 40 3.13 3.22 11.85
N ARG A 41 2.16 2.47 12.39
CA ARG A 41 2.31 1.83 13.71
C ARG A 41 3.53 0.90 13.79
N LYS A 42 3.91 0.26 12.69
CA LYS A 42 5.14 -0.56 12.63
C LYS A 42 6.40 0.29 12.66
N MET A 43 6.40 1.43 11.98
CA MET A 43 7.49 2.41 12.05
C MET A 43 7.61 2.96 13.49
N GLN A 44 6.51 3.38 14.11
CA GLN A 44 6.48 3.83 15.51
C GLN A 44 7.02 2.77 16.47
N LYS A 45 6.64 1.50 16.30
CA LYS A 45 7.17 0.38 17.09
C LYS A 45 8.69 0.28 16.92
N PHE A 46 9.18 0.33 15.68
CA PHE A 46 10.61 0.31 15.38
C PHE A 46 11.37 1.47 16.04
N LEU A 47 10.86 2.70 15.97
CA LEU A 47 11.49 3.87 16.58
C LEU A 47 11.60 3.70 18.11
N ARG A 48 10.52 3.25 18.76
CA ARG A 48 10.54 2.96 20.20
C ARG A 48 11.52 1.86 20.58
N GLU A 49 11.59 0.77 19.84
CA GLU A 49 12.42 -0.39 20.20
C GLU A 49 13.90 -0.22 19.84
N SER A 50 14.20 0.49 18.73
CA SER A 50 15.57 0.60 18.21
C SER A 50 16.26 1.94 18.55
N TYR A 51 15.48 3.00 18.77
CA TYR A 51 15.99 4.35 19.02
C TYR A 51 15.50 4.95 20.34
N ASN A 52 14.56 4.27 21.02
CA ASN A 52 13.88 4.76 22.23
C ASN A 52 13.33 6.19 22.05
N CYS A 53 12.82 6.48 20.85
CA CYS A 53 12.34 7.81 20.48
C CYS A 53 10.96 7.77 19.82
N ASN A 54 10.31 8.92 19.77
CA ASN A 54 9.08 9.16 19.01
C ASN A 54 9.37 9.74 17.61
N GLU A 55 8.32 10.05 16.85
CA GLU A 55 8.44 10.60 15.51
C GLU A 55 9.03 12.03 15.49
N GLU A 56 8.68 12.87 16.45
CA GLU A 56 9.16 14.26 16.50
C GLU A 56 10.66 14.32 16.81
N GLU A 57 11.11 13.45 17.71
CA GLU A 57 12.50 13.28 18.08
C GLU A 57 13.32 12.75 16.90
N ILE A 58 12.81 11.75 16.16
CA ILE A 58 13.57 11.23 15.00
C ILE A 58 13.70 12.28 13.89
N PHE A 59 12.68 13.13 13.68
CA PHE A 59 12.78 14.23 12.71
C PHE A 59 13.85 15.25 13.12
N SER A 60 13.91 15.58 14.42
CA SER A 60 14.92 16.48 14.97
C SER A 60 16.33 15.91 14.77
N LEU A 61 16.52 14.62 15.09
CA LEU A 61 17.80 13.92 14.91
C LEU A 61 18.24 13.83 13.44
N ILE A 62 17.31 13.67 12.51
CA ILE A 62 17.60 13.70 11.06
C ILE A 62 18.02 15.09 10.62
N ASN A 63 17.29 16.14 11.06
CA ASN A 63 17.59 17.53 10.69
C ASN A 63 18.93 18.01 11.27
N GLU A 64 19.29 17.56 12.47
CA GLU A 64 20.60 17.80 13.10
C GLU A 64 21.74 16.99 12.46
N GLY A 65 21.44 16.09 11.51
CA GLY A 65 22.43 15.24 10.85
C GLY A 65 22.99 14.11 11.73
N LYS A 66 22.42 13.89 12.92
CA LYS A 66 22.82 12.81 13.84
C LYS A 66 22.37 11.44 13.35
N VAL A 67 21.26 11.39 12.61
CA VAL A 67 20.71 10.16 12.03
C VAL A 67 20.65 10.28 10.51
N ASP A 68 21.33 9.37 9.83
CA ASP A 68 21.21 9.22 8.38
C ASP A 68 19.90 8.51 8.01
N VAL A 69 19.09 9.16 7.16
CA VAL A 69 17.76 8.66 6.77
C VAL A 69 17.81 7.34 6.02
N TYR A 70 18.84 7.11 5.20
CA TYR A 70 18.98 5.87 4.44
C TYR A 70 19.40 4.71 5.34
N LYS A 71 20.28 4.96 6.33
CA LYS A 71 20.61 3.99 7.37
C LYS A 71 19.39 3.66 8.24
N LEU A 72 18.60 4.67 8.62
CA LEU A 72 17.35 4.48 9.35
C LEU A 72 16.37 3.57 8.59
N LEU A 73 16.13 3.86 7.31
CA LEU A 73 15.25 3.04 6.46
C LEU A 73 15.79 1.62 6.26
N ASN A 74 17.11 1.45 6.11
CA ASN A 74 17.72 0.12 6.00
C ASN A 74 17.61 -0.69 7.30
N GLN A 75 17.80 -0.04 8.46
CA GLN A 75 17.56 -0.69 9.75
C GLN A 75 16.10 -1.03 9.96
N PHE A 76 15.18 -0.19 9.48
CA PHE A 76 13.75 -0.51 9.51
C PHE A 76 13.43 -1.74 8.65
N VAL A 77 14.09 -1.92 7.49
CA VAL A 77 13.99 -3.15 6.70
C VAL A 77 14.46 -4.35 7.52
N ILE A 78 15.63 -4.26 8.14
CA ILE A 78 16.20 -5.35 8.97
C ILE A 78 15.28 -5.69 10.14
N PHE A 79 14.70 -4.69 10.80
CA PHE A 79 13.74 -4.86 11.88
C PHE A 79 12.51 -5.66 11.42
N LEU A 80 11.92 -5.30 10.28
CA LEU A 80 10.75 -6.00 9.74
C LEU A 80 11.09 -7.41 9.25
N ASP A 81 12.30 -7.62 8.73
CA ASP A 81 12.78 -8.92 8.29
C ASP A 81 12.99 -9.87 9.49
N LYS A 82 13.59 -9.38 10.58
CA LYS A 82 13.72 -10.11 11.86
C LYS A 82 12.37 -10.45 12.48
N ASP A 83 11.36 -9.60 12.28
CA ASP A 83 9.96 -9.85 12.67
C ASP A 83 9.21 -10.79 11.69
N ASN A 84 9.95 -11.51 10.83
CA ASN A 84 9.45 -12.49 9.84
C ASN A 84 8.35 -11.95 8.91
N ARG A 85 8.43 -10.67 8.52
CA ARG A 85 7.44 -10.08 7.62
C ARG A 85 7.69 -10.50 6.18
N ARG A 86 6.59 -10.70 5.44
CA ARG A 86 6.67 -11.03 4.01
C ARG A 86 7.40 -9.91 3.25
N PRO A 87 8.24 -10.24 2.25
CA PRO A 87 8.94 -9.23 1.45
C PRO A 87 8.02 -8.19 0.79
N SER A 88 6.79 -8.58 0.40
CA SER A 88 5.79 -7.65 -0.10
C SER A 88 5.37 -6.64 0.97
N THR A 89 5.09 -7.11 2.19
CA THR A 89 4.71 -6.27 3.33
C THR A 89 5.84 -5.31 3.70
N ILE A 90 7.09 -5.76 3.72
CA ILE A 90 8.26 -4.92 4.02
C ILE A 90 8.34 -3.75 3.05
N ARG A 91 8.18 -3.99 1.74
CA ARG A 91 8.19 -2.94 0.72
C ARG A 91 7.11 -1.89 0.94
N VAL A 92 5.90 -2.31 1.28
CA VAL A 92 4.80 -1.37 1.57
C VAL A 92 5.10 -0.58 2.84
N CYS A 93 5.57 -1.22 3.91
CA CYS A 93 5.96 -0.53 5.15
C CYS A 93 7.01 0.56 4.88
N VAL A 94 8.07 0.21 4.16
CA VAL A 94 9.16 1.15 3.80
C VAL A 94 8.65 2.26 2.90
N SER A 95 7.75 1.96 1.95
CA SER A 95 7.16 2.98 1.09
C SER A 95 6.31 3.98 1.87
N VAL A 96 5.50 3.50 2.83
CA VAL A 96 4.69 4.37 3.71
C VAL A 96 5.60 5.21 4.61
N ALA A 97 6.62 4.60 5.23
CA ALA A 97 7.59 5.31 6.06
C ALA A 97 8.32 6.40 5.26
N LYS A 98 8.78 6.09 4.05
CA LYS A 98 9.40 7.05 3.13
C LYS A 98 8.46 8.23 2.82
N ASN A 99 7.20 7.95 2.49
CA ASN A 99 6.22 9.00 2.18
C ASN A 99 5.94 9.88 3.41
N TYR A 100 5.89 9.27 4.59
CA TYR A 100 5.73 9.99 5.86
C TYR A 100 6.92 10.90 6.14
N LEU A 101 8.16 10.39 6.04
CA LEU A 101 9.37 11.20 6.20
C LEU A 101 9.40 12.38 5.20
N LYS A 102 9.01 12.15 3.93
CA LYS A 102 8.92 13.20 2.91
C LYS A 102 7.85 14.24 3.24
N PHE A 103 6.70 13.83 3.77
CA PHE A 103 5.63 14.73 4.19
C PHE A 103 6.13 15.70 5.27
N HIS A 104 6.99 15.23 6.18
CA HIS A 104 7.68 16.05 7.18
C HIS A 104 8.97 16.71 6.65
N GLY A 105 9.11 16.89 5.33
CA GLY A 105 10.18 17.69 4.73
C GLY A 105 11.55 17.00 4.59
N VAL A 106 11.67 15.71 4.94
CA VAL A 106 12.93 14.97 4.75
C VAL A 106 13.15 14.71 3.26
N LYS A 107 14.25 15.25 2.72
CA LYS A 107 14.63 15.06 1.31
C LYS A 107 15.19 13.65 1.11
N ILE A 108 14.44 12.79 0.42
CA ILE A 108 14.83 11.42 0.11
C ILE A 108 14.76 11.21 -1.40
N TYR A 109 15.91 10.96 -2.03
CA TYR A 109 15.99 10.66 -3.46
C TYR A 109 15.95 9.16 -3.69
N THR A 110 15.21 8.75 -4.73
CA THR A 110 14.98 7.32 -5.01
C THR A 110 16.25 6.63 -5.50
N GLU A 111 17.14 7.37 -6.16
CA GLU A 111 18.41 6.88 -6.69
C GLU A 111 19.37 6.49 -5.57
N ASP A 112 19.61 7.39 -4.63
CA ASP A 112 20.40 7.13 -3.42
C ASP A 112 19.85 5.96 -2.60
N MET A 113 18.53 5.91 -2.46
CA MET A 113 17.85 4.86 -1.70
C MET A 113 18.14 3.46 -2.26
N LYS A 114 18.24 3.31 -3.59
CA LYS A 114 18.49 1.99 -4.22
C LYS A 114 19.88 1.44 -3.89
N GLY A 115 20.87 2.31 -3.67
CA GLY A 115 22.24 1.91 -3.30
C GLY A 115 22.37 1.47 -1.85
N VAL A 116 21.60 2.09 -0.94
CA VAL A 116 21.76 1.92 0.51
C VAL A 116 20.70 0.98 1.12
N VAL A 117 19.43 1.09 0.71
CA VAL A 117 18.31 0.35 1.31
C VAL A 117 18.07 -0.94 0.52
N ARG A 118 18.48 -2.07 1.10
CA ARG A 118 18.36 -3.39 0.44
C ARG A 118 17.04 -4.08 0.80
N LEU A 119 16.09 -4.09 -0.13
CA LEU A 119 14.79 -4.74 0.07
C LEU A 119 14.85 -6.25 -0.24
N PRO A 120 14.26 -7.13 0.59
CA PRO A 120 14.29 -8.58 0.37
C PRO A 120 13.53 -8.98 -0.90
N LYS A 121 14.06 -9.93 -1.68
CA LYS A 121 13.48 -10.33 -2.98
C LYS A 121 12.03 -10.80 -2.81
N LYS A 122 11.13 -10.28 -3.65
CA LYS A 122 9.73 -10.76 -3.70
C LYS A 122 9.75 -12.16 -4.31
N ARG A 123 9.41 -13.19 -3.52
CA ARG A 123 9.12 -14.52 -4.06
C ARG A 123 7.89 -14.39 -4.97
N ARG A 124 8.04 -14.73 -6.24
CA ARG A 124 6.92 -14.84 -7.17
C ARG A 124 6.33 -16.23 -6.98
N THR A 125 5.12 -16.29 -6.44
CA THR A 125 4.34 -17.53 -6.50
C THR A 125 3.88 -17.69 -7.95
N LYS A 126 4.13 -18.85 -8.56
CA LYS A 126 3.48 -19.18 -9.84
C LYS A 126 2.03 -19.51 -9.52
N GLU A 127 1.12 -18.78 -10.15
CA GLU A 127 -0.30 -19.10 -10.07
C GLU A 127 -0.54 -20.36 -10.91
N THR A 128 -1.28 -21.31 -10.34
CA THR A 128 -1.72 -22.50 -11.07
C THR A 128 -2.95 -22.11 -11.90
N PRO A 129 -2.94 -22.32 -13.23
CA PRO A 129 -4.10 -22.00 -14.04
C PRO A 129 -5.31 -22.85 -13.63
N LEU A 130 -6.51 -22.27 -13.72
CA LEU A 130 -7.75 -23.00 -13.50
C LEU A 130 -7.97 -24.00 -14.63
N THR A 131 -8.27 -25.26 -14.30
CA THR A 131 -8.69 -26.25 -15.29
C THR A 131 -10.20 -26.25 -15.45
N LYS A 132 -10.68 -26.79 -16.57
CA LYS A 132 -12.12 -26.96 -16.83
C LYS A 132 -12.80 -27.76 -15.72
N GLU A 133 -12.14 -28.81 -15.25
CA GLU A 133 -12.64 -29.72 -14.20
C GLU A 133 -12.79 -28.99 -12.87
N MET A 134 -11.86 -28.07 -12.55
CA MET A 134 -11.95 -27.23 -11.36
C MET A 134 -13.16 -26.29 -11.42
N ILE A 135 -13.38 -25.66 -12.57
CA ILE A 135 -14.53 -24.76 -12.79
C ILE A 135 -15.85 -25.55 -12.67
N VAL A 136 -15.96 -26.70 -13.35
CA VAL A 136 -17.16 -27.55 -13.29
C VAL A 136 -17.43 -28.02 -11.86
N SER A 137 -16.39 -28.42 -11.12
CA SER A 137 -16.51 -28.84 -9.72
C SER A 137 -16.98 -27.70 -8.83
N LEU A 138 -16.45 -26.49 -9.04
CA LEU A 138 -16.86 -25.29 -8.32
C LEU A 138 -18.34 -24.96 -8.58
N LEU A 139 -18.77 -24.95 -9.85
CA LEU A 139 -20.14 -24.63 -10.24
C LEU A 139 -21.19 -25.57 -9.62
N ARG A 140 -20.84 -26.84 -9.38
CA ARG A 140 -21.76 -27.82 -8.77
C ARG A 140 -22.15 -27.51 -7.32
N VAL A 141 -21.30 -26.79 -6.59
CA VAL A 141 -21.51 -26.51 -5.15
C VAL A 141 -22.04 -25.09 -4.92
N LEU A 142 -21.86 -24.20 -5.90
CA LEU A 142 -22.28 -22.80 -5.78
C LEU A 142 -23.80 -22.63 -5.99
N PRO A 143 -24.43 -21.66 -5.32
CA PRO A 143 -25.80 -21.24 -5.63
C PRO A 143 -25.86 -20.57 -7.02
N MET A 144 -27.03 -20.61 -7.65
CA MET A 144 -27.25 -20.12 -9.03
C MET A 144 -26.68 -18.71 -9.29
N LYS A 145 -26.88 -17.76 -8.35
CA LYS A 145 -26.33 -16.40 -8.50
C LYS A 145 -24.80 -16.40 -8.67
N LEU A 146 -24.08 -17.16 -7.85
CA LEU A 146 -22.63 -17.25 -7.92
C LEU A 146 -22.15 -18.08 -9.13
N GLN A 147 -22.94 -19.07 -9.57
CA GLN A 147 -22.65 -19.78 -10.82
C GLN A 147 -22.64 -18.83 -12.00
N THR A 148 -23.66 -17.97 -12.13
CA THR A 148 -23.72 -16.94 -13.17
C THR A 148 -22.54 -15.98 -13.09
N THR A 149 -22.21 -15.48 -11.88
CA THR A 149 -21.03 -14.63 -11.66
C THR A 149 -19.75 -15.28 -12.16
N VAL A 150 -19.49 -16.54 -11.80
CA VAL A 150 -18.28 -17.26 -12.22
C VAL A 150 -18.25 -17.43 -13.73
N LEU A 151 -19.37 -17.82 -14.34
CA LEU A 151 -19.45 -18.04 -15.79
C LEU A 151 -19.20 -16.74 -16.57
N VAL A 152 -19.80 -15.62 -16.15
CA VAL A 152 -19.59 -14.32 -16.80
C VAL A 152 -18.13 -13.89 -16.69
N LEU A 153 -17.50 -14.03 -15.53
CA LEU A 153 -16.07 -13.70 -15.35
C LEU A 153 -15.17 -14.58 -16.22
N CYS A 154 -15.45 -15.89 -16.29
CA CYS A 154 -14.68 -16.81 -17.12
C CYS A 154 -14.84 -16.56 -18.62
N ALA A 155 -16.04 -16.17 -19.07
CA ALA A 155 -16.33 -15.96 -20.49
C ALA A 155 -15.87 -14.60 -21.01
N SER A 156 -16.05 -13.54 -20.22
CA SER A 156 -15.72 -12.15 -20.62
C SER A 156 -14.28 -11.75 -20.30
N GLY A 157 -13.65 -12.38 -19.31
CA GLY A 157 -12.34 -11.94 -18.79
C GLY A 157 -12.37 -10.59 -18.06
N MET A 158 -13.56 -10.06 -17.74
CA MET A 158 -13.71 -8.80 -17.02
C MET A 158 -13.17 -8.88 -15.59
N ARG A 159 -12.80 -7.75 -15.01
CA ARG A 159 -12.42 -7.68 -13.59
C ARG A 159 -13.65 -7.82 -12.71
N ILE A 160 -13.50 -8.40 -11.52
CA ILE A 160 -14.59 -8.50 -10.54
C ILE A 160 -15.23 -7.13 -10.23
N GLY A 161 -14.42 -6.05 -10.21
CA GLY A 161 -14.94 -4.70 -9.99
C GLY A 161 -15.84 -4.21 -11.11
N GLU A 162 -15.62 -4.61 -12.37
CA GLU A 162 -16.48 -4.28 -13.51
C GLU A 162 -17.81 -5.04 -13.36
N LEU A 163 -17.77 -6.33 -13.03
CA LEU A 163 -18.97 -7.14 -12.79
C LEU A 163 -19.88 -6.59 -11.69
N VAL A 164 -19.32 -6.08 -10.58
CA VAL A 164 -20.13 -5.55 -9.46
C VAL A 164 -20.90 -4.28 -9.86
N HIS A 165 -20.42 -3.53 -10.85
CA HIS A 165 -21.10 -2.34 -11.35
C HIS A 165 -21.97 -2.62 -12.58
N LEU A 166 -22.01 -3.88 -13.05
CA LEU A 166 -22.75 -4.26 -14.24
C LEU A 166 -24.27 -4.12 -14.02
N THR A 167 -24.92 -3.41 -14.93
CA THR A 167 -26.37 -3.25 -14.99
C THR A 167 -26.96 -4.07 -16.14
N ILE A 168 -28.29 -4.17 -16.19
CA ILE A 168 -28.97 -4.90 -17.28
C ILE A 168 -28.77 -4.16 -18.62
N ASP A 169 -28.68 -2.83 -18.59
CA ASP A 169 -28.54 -1.99 -19.78
C ASP A 169 -27.17 -2.15 -20.45
N ASP A 170 -26.18 -2.64 -19.70
CA ASP A 170 -24.83 -2.92 -20.21
C ASP A 170 -24.77 -4.23 -21.02
N ILE A 171 -25.84 -5.04 -21.05
CA ILE A 171 -25.87 -6.36 -21.67
C ILE A 171 -26.75 -6.36 -22.92
N ASP A 172 -26.13 -6.52 -24.09
CA ASP A 172 -26.85 -6.70 -25.35
C ASP A 172 -27.14 -8.19 -25.62
N PHE A 173 -28.30 -8.65 -25.17
CA PHE A 173 -28.79 -10.01 -25.40
C PHE A 173 -29.13 -10.33 -26.86
N GLN A 174 -29.21 -9.34 -27.76
CA GLN A 174 -29.52 -9.55 -29.18
C GLN A 174 -28.27 -9.83 -30.01
N SER A 175 -27.09 -9.41 -29.53
CA SER A 175 -25.81 -9.70 -30.18
C SER A 175 -25.37 -11.16 -30.01
N ASN A 176 -24.67 -11.70 -31.02
CA ASN A 176 -24.03 -13.01 -30.97
C ASN A 176 -22.56 -12.93 -31.45
N PRO A 177 -21.56 -13.11 -30.56
CA PRO A 177 -21.70 -13.37 -29.13
C PRO A 177 -22.28 -12.18 -28.36
N THR A 178 -22.92 -12.44 -27.22
CA THR A 178 -23.46 -11.41 -26.32
C THR A 178 -22.38 -10.42 -25.93
N HIS A 179 -22.66 -9.14 -26.16
CA HIS A 179 -21.76 -8.03 -25.86
C HIS A 179 -22.07 -7.46 -24.46
N ILE A 180 -21.01 -7.13 -23.73
CA ILE A 180 -21.07 -6.42 -22.45
C ILE A 180 -20.30 -5.11 -22.62
N ALA A 181 -21.00 -3.99 -22.48
CA ALA A 181 -20.45 -2.63 -22.68
C ALA A 181 -19.87 -2.02 -21.40
#